data_AF-A0A833TTJ3-F1
#
_entry.id   AF-A0A833TTJ3-F1
#
_cell.length_a   1.000
_cell.length_b   1.000
_cell.length_c   1.000
_cell.angle_alpha   90.00
_cell.angle_beta   90.00
_cell.angle_gamma   90.00
#
_symmetry.space_group_name_H-M   'P 1'
#
loop_
_entity.id
_entity.type
_entity.pdbx_description
1 polymer ?
#
loop_
_entity_poly.entity_id
_entity_poly.type
_entity_poly.pdbx_seq_one_letter_code
_entity_poly.pdbx_strand_id
1 'polypeptide(L)'
;MALLAHVDDVLLASDDLEQIQLLKKFLHDQFTIKELGPLKYFLGLEIARSKTGISVYQRKYTLDILQDTGNIGSKPVAFPMESNLKLTADDPELYEDPSEYRRLVGRLFYLTITRPNFVYSVQVLSQFLAKPTISHHQVAMRVLRYLKATPGQGLFFSSSSKFQLKAFSDSDWVGYIDTRRSDFEIFLGNSLISWKSKKQATISQSSAEAMKHEYRALVATTYEVQWLVYALQDLQIDHQQPTTLYTNSKSAMPIATNPVQHERTKHIQIDCHLVREKLQEKLIKLFYIPSRL
;
A
#
# COMPACT_ATOMS: atom_id res chain seq x y z
N MET A 1 23.47 10.76 -0.12
CA MET A 1 23.43 10.33 1.30
C MET A 1 22.07 10.64 1.90
N ALA A 2 21.49 9.72 2.67
CA ALA A 2 20.23 9.87 3.38
C ALA A 2 20.40 9.43 4.85
N LEU A 3 19.83 10.22 5.77
CA LEU A 3 19.75 9.92 7.20
C LEU A 3 18.28 9.90 7.59
N LEU A 4 17.85 8.83 8.23
CA LEU A 4 16.50 8.68 8.76
C LEU A 4 16.60 8.42 10.26
N ALA A 5 16.08 9.35 11.06
CA ALA A 5 16.08 9.27 12.51
C ALA A 5 14.65 9.03 13.02
N HIS A 6 14.50 8.10 13.96
CA HIS A 6 13.26 7.82 14.64
C HIS A 6 13.51 7.57 16.12
N VAL A 7 13.20 8.57 16.95
CA VAL A 7 13.47 8.57 18.39
C VAL A 7 14.95 8.24 18.63
N ASP A 8 15.27 7.04 19.12
CA ASP A 8 16.62 6.61 19.47
C ASP A 8 17.33 5.86 18.32
N ASP A 9 16.60 5.48 17.27
CA ASP A 9 17.13 4.71 16.15
C ASP A 9 17.50 5.61 14.97
N VAL A 10 18.71 5.44 14.43
CA VAL A 10 19.19 6.17 13.25
C VAL A 10 19.60 5.19 12.16
N LEU A 11 19.06 5.39 10.96
CA LEU A 11 19.38 4.65 9.75
C LEU A 11 20.16 5.56 8.79
N LEU A 12 21.32 5.09 8.36
CA LEU A 12 22.17 5.77 7.38
C LEU A 12 22.19 4.98 6.07
N ALA A 13 22.00 5.67 4.96
CA ALA A 13 22.10 5.11 3.62
C ALA A 13 22.92 6.04 2.71
N SER A 14 23.91 5.47 2.03
CA SER A 14 24.71 6.18 1.02
C SER A 14 25.31 5.18 0.05
N ASP A 15 25.65 5.65 -1.14
CA ASP A 15 26.49 4.96 -2.13
C ASP A 15 28.00 5.13 -1.84
N ASP A 16 28.37 6.13 -1.05
CA ASP A 16 29.73 6.38 -0.56
C ASP A 16 29.92 5.89 0.89
N LEU A 17 30.77 4.87 1.06
CA LEU A 17 31.10 4.30 2.37
C LEU A 17 31.97 5.23 3.24
N GLU A 18 32.82 6.05 2.63
CA GLU A 18 33.69 6.98 3.37
C GLU A 18 32.84 8.09 4.00
N GLN A 19 31.87 8.64 3.26
CA GLN A 19 30.90 9.58 3.81
C GLN A 19 30.11 8.99 4.99
N ILE A 20 29.70 7.72 4.89
CA ILE A 20 29.03 7.04 6.01
C ILE A 20 29.95 6.98 7.23
N GLN A 21 31.23 6.67 7.06
CA GLN A 21 32.19 6.60 8.17
C GLN A 21 32.43 7.97 8.81
N LEU A 22 32.58 9.03 8.00
CA LEU A 22 32.74 10.40 8.48
C LEU A 22 31.52 10.85 9.29
N LEU A 23 30.32 10.62 8.77
CA LEU A 23 29.08 10.97 9.45
C LEU A 23 28.89 10.16 10.74
N LYS A 24 29.22 8.86 10.72
CA LYS A 24 29.20 8.02 11.93
C LYS A 24 30.11 8.58 13.02
N LYS A 25 31.34 8.96 12.66
CA LYS A 25 32.29 9.55 13.61
C LYS A 25 31.75 10.85 14.19
N PHE A 26 31.24 11.74 13.33
CA PHE A 26 30.63 12.99 13.77
C PHE A 26 29.46 12.76 14.75
N LEU A 27 28.55 11.83 14.44
CA LEU A 27 27.43 11.51 15.33
C LEU A 27 27.88 10.86 16.63
N HIS A 28 28.93 10.04 16.60
CA HIS A 28 29.50 9.44 17.81
C HIS A 28 30.13 10.49 18.72
N ASP A 29 30.87 11.45 18.15
CA ASP A 29 31.51 12.53 18.90
C ASP A 29 30.48 13.45 19.57
N GLN A 30 29.31 13.67 18.95
CA GLN A 30 28.25 14.55 19.48
C GLN A 30 27.27 13.85 20.43
N PHE A 31 26.86 12.62 20.11
CA PHE A 31 25.73 11.95 20.79
C PHE A 31 26.11 10.59 21.41
N THR A 32 27.36 10.13 21.26
CA THR A 32 27.80 8.80 21.75
C THR A 32 26.92 7.66 21.21
N ILE A 33 26.78 7.57 19.89
CA ILE A 33 25.95 6.54 19.26
C ILE A 33 26.60 5.15 19.32
N LYS A 34 25.77 4.10 19.42
CA LYS A 34 26.20 2.69 19.32
C LYS A 34 26.00 2.17 17.90
N GLU A 35 27.06 1.63 17.31
CA GLU A 35 26.97 0.98 15.99
C GLU A 35 26.41 -0.44 16.12
N LEU A 36 25.34 -0.73 15.38
CA LEU A 36 24.69 -2.04 15.33
C LEU A 36 25.10 -2.87 14.11
N GLY A 37 25.99 -2.32 13.26
CA GLY A 37 26.45 -2.95 12.03
C GLY A 37 25.43 -2.87 10.90
N PRO A 38 25.44 -3.83 9.94
CA PRO A 38 24.50 -3.85 8.82
C PRO A 38 23.05 -3.91 9.29
N LEU A 39 22.18 -3.16 8.61
CA LEU A 39 20.75 -3.09 8.89
C LEU A 39 20.10 -4.48 8.83
N LYS A 40 19.63 -4.97 9.98
CA LYS A 40 18.88 -6.23 10.14
C LYS A 40 17.46 -6.03 10.67
N TYR A 41 17.25 -4.99 11.48
CA TYR A 41 15.96 -4.68 12.07
C TYR A 41 15.82 -3.17 12.22
N PHE A 42 14.65 -2.62 11.89
CA PHE A 42 14.34 -1.19 12.06
C PHE A 42 12.83 -0.98 12.12
N LEU A 43 12.34 -0.31 13.16
CA LEU A 43 10.91 0.00 13.35
C LEU A 43 9.96 -1.19 13.11
N GLY A 44 10.24 -2.34 13.71
CA GLY A 44 9.36 -3.51 13.55
C GLY A 44 9.56 -4.31 12.26
N LEU A 45 10.42 -3.84 11.35
CA LEU A 45 10.73 -4.50 10.08
C LEU A 45 12.03 -5.29 10.19
N GLU A 46 12.02 -6.51 9.68
CA GLU A 46 13.21 -7.36 9.51
C GLU A 46 13.74 -7.20 8.09
N ILE A 47 15.04 -6.97 7.96
CA ILE A 47 15.72 -6.71 6.68
C ILE A 47 16.77 -7.80 6.46
N ALA A 48 16.65 -8.52 5.35
CA ALA A 48 17.67 -9.44 4.88
C ALA A 48 18.27 -8.93 3.56
N ARG A 49 19.60 -8.83 3.51
CA ARG A 49 20.33 -8.39 2.32
C ARG A 49 21.05 -9.56 1.68
N SER A 50 21.04 -9.60 0.36
CA SER A 50 21.74 -10.58 -0.45
C SER A 50 22.27 -9.93 -1.73
N LYS A 51 23.07 -10.66 -2.51
CA LYS A 51 23.54 -10.18 -3.82
C LYS A 51 22.40 -9.96 -4.81
N THR A 52 21.28 -10.67 -4.66
CA THR A 52 20.12 -10.58 -5.55
C THR A 52 19.15 -9.46 -5.18
N GLY A 53 19.28 -8.87 -3.98
CA GLY A 53 18.39 -7.82 -3.52
C GLY A 53 18.20 -7.78 -2.00
N ILE A 54 17.21 -6.99 -1.59
CA ILE A 54 16.84 -6.73 -0.19
C ILE A 54 15.44 -7.29 0.05
N SER A 55 15.28 -8.14 1.06
CA SER A 55 13.98 -8.60 1.54
C SER A 55 13.59 -7.84 2.80
N VAL A 56 12.36 -7.33 2.85
CA VAL A 56 11.78 -6.65 4.02
C VAL A 56 10.54 -7.41 4.45
N TYR A 57 10.52 -7.93 5.67
CA TYR A 57 9.47 -8.80 6.18
C TYR A 57 9.24 -8.61 7.67
N GLN A 58 8.19 -9.24 8.23
CA GLN A 58 7.79 -9.12 9.63
C GLN A 58 7.46 -10.51 10.22
N ARG A 59 8.42 -11.44 10.14
CA ARG A 59 8.25 -12.84 10.55
C ARG A 59 8.01 -12.93 12.04
N LYS A 60 8.86 -12.32 12.86
CA LYS A 60 8.73 -12.36 14.33
C LYS A 60 7.35 -11.84 14.75
N TYR A 61 6.98 -10.67 14.24
CA TYR A 61 5.70 -10.04 14.55
C TYR A 61 4.49 -10.91 14.11
N THR A 62 4.58 -11.56 12.94
CA THR A 62 3.54 -12.51 12.50
C THR A 62 3.42 -13.70 13.45
N LEU A 63 4.53 -14.27 13.91
CA LEU A 63 4.53 -15.37 14.86
C LEU A 63 3.99 -14.95 16.23
N ASP A 64 4.33 -13.74 16.71
CA ASP A 64 3.79 -13.19 17.95
C ASP A 64 2.27 -13.04 17.87
N ILE A 65 1.72 -12.56 16.74
CA ILE A 65 0.26 -12.49 16.53
C ILE A 65 -0.37 -13.89 16.60
N LEU A 66 0.24 -14.87 15.94
CA LEU A 66 -0.25 -16.24 15.94
C LEU A 66 -0.18 -16.88 17.33
N GLN A 67 0.83 -16.54 18.13
CA GLN A 67 0.99 -17.00 19.51
C GLN A 67 -0.10 -16.44 20.41
N ASP A 68 -0.25 -15.12 20.41
CA ASP A 68 -1.17 -14.40 21.31
C ASP A 68 -2.63 -14.76 21.05
N THR A 69 -2.96 -15.18 19.82
CA THR A 69 -4.32 -15.56 19.42
C THR A 69 -4.54 -17.08 19.44
N GLY A 70 -3.56 -17.88 19.89
CA GLY A 70 -3.66 -19.35 19.91
C GLY A 70 -3.68 -20.01 18.52
N ASN A 71 -3.31 -19.29 17.46
CA ASN A 71 -3.37 -19.76 16.07
C ASN A 71 -2.08 -20.47 15.58
N ILE A 72 -1.04 -20.62 16.41
CA ILE A 72 0.19 -21.37 16.04
C ILE A 72 -0.12 -22.79 15.57
N GLY A 73 -1.09 -23.48 16.18
CA GLY A 73 -1.47 -24.86 15.83
C GLY A 73 -2.45 -25.00 14.67
N SER A 74 -3.01 -23.89 14.17
CA SER A 74 -4.14 -23.91 13.21
C SER A 74 -3.78 -24.49 11.83
N LYS A 75 -4.74 -25.05 11.07
CA LYS A 75 -4.45 -25.47 9.69
C LYS A 75 -4.39 -24.25 8.77
N PRO A 76 -3.34 -24.09 7.93
CA PRO A 76 -3.24 -22.94 7.03
C PRO A 76 -4.32 -23.00 5.94
N VAL A 77 -4.68 -21.83 5.41
CA VAL A 77 -5.63 -21.70 4.30
C VAL A 77 -4.97 -20.95 3.13
N ALA A 78 -5.41 -21.23 1.90
CA ALA A 78 -4.79 -20.66 0.70
C ALA A 78 -5.17 -19.20 0.42
N PHE A 79 -6.31 -18.72 0.93
CA PHE A 79 -6.82 -17.38 0.67
C PHE A 79 -7.30 -16.70 1.97
N PRO A 80 -7.02 -15.39 2.15
CA PRO A 80 -7.34 -14.69 3.39
C PRO A 80 -8.86 -14.51 3.61
N MET A 81 -9.62 -14.40 2.51
CA MET A 81 -11.07 -14.18 2.52
C MET A 81 -11.71 -14.91 1.35
N GLU A 82 -12.97 -15.31 1.48
CA GLU A 82 -13.74 -15.93 0.40
C GLU A 82 -14.32 -14.86 -0.54
N SER A 83 -14.37 -15.15 -1.84
CA SER A 83 -14.77 -14.19 -2.87
C SER A 83 -16.23 -13.74 -2.78
N ASN A 84 -17.11 -14.58 -2.24
CA ASN A 84 -18.55 -14.30 -2.12
C ASN A 84 -18.97 -13.94 -0.68
N LEU A 85 -18.01 -13.73 0.22
CA LEU A 85 -18.30 -13.44 1.60
C LEU A 85 -18.95 -12.05 1.72
N LYS A 86 -20.17 -12.01 2.25
CA LYS A 86 -20.87 -10.77 2.59
C LYS A 86 -20.90 -10.62 4.10
N LEU A 87 -20.09 -9.67 4.59
CA LEU A 87 -20.11 -9.26 5.99
C LEU A 87 -21.08 -8.08 6.13
N THR A 88 -21.97 -8.15 7.13
CA THR A 88 -23.00 -7.15 7.38
C THR A 88 -22.91 -6.64 8.81
N ALA A 89 -23.24 -5.37 9.02
CA ALA A 89 -23.31 -4.78 10.35
C ALA A 89 -24.58 -5.18 11.13
N ASP A 90 -25.57 -5.75 10.43
CA ASP A 90 -26.88 -6.11 10.96
C ASP A 90 -26.94 -7.55 11.52
N ASP A 91 -25.81 -8.25 11.56
CA ASP A 91 -25.70 -9.55 12.20
C ASP A 91 -26.01 -9.42 13.71
N PRO A 92 -27.00 -10.16 14.25
CA PRO A 92 -27.43 -10.02 15.63
C PRO A 92 -26.41 -10.55 16.64
N GLU A 93 -25.49 -11.44 16.23
CA GLU A 93 -24.56 -12.11 17.13
C GLU A 93 -23.30 -11.29 17.38
N LEU A 94 -23.36 -10.42 18.39
CA LEU A 94 -22.22 -9.59 18.79
C LEU A 94 -21.08 -10.42 19.35
N TYR A 95 -19.87 -9.99 19.02
CA TYR A 95 -18.68 -10.56 19.61
C TYR A 95 -18.50 -10.03 21.04
N GLU A 96 -18.26 -10.93 21.99
CA GLU A 96 -18.24 -10.62 23.42
C GLU A 96 -17.16 -9.61 23.81
N ASP A 97 -15.97 -9.67 23.19
CA ASP A 97 -14.86 -8.73 23.44
C ASP A 97 -14.49 -7.88 22.20
N PRO A 98 -15.16 -6.74 21.98
CA PRO A 98 -14.78 -5.81 20.91
C PRO A 98 -13.34 -5.29 21.01
N SER A 99 -12.74 -5.27 22.20
CA SER A 99 -11.38 -4.77 22.40
C SER A 99 -10.34 -5.73 21.85
N GLU A 100 -10.53 -7.04 22.06
CA GLU A 100 -9.72 -8.08 21.43
C GLU A 100 -9.77 -7.98 19.91
N TYR A 101 -10.97 -7.83 19.34
CA TYR A 101 -11.13 -7.68 17.89
C TYR A 101 -10.40 -6.43 17.36
N ARG A 102 -10.58 -5.27 18.00
CA ARG A 102 -9.89 -4.02 17.59
C ARG A 102 -8.39 -4.16 17.66
N ARG A 103 -7.86 -4.76 18.74
CA ARG A 103 -6.42 -5.01 18.91
C ARG A 103 -5.90 -5.91 17.79
N LEU A 104 -6.60 -7.00 17.48
CA LEU A 104 -6.22 -7.90 16.39
C LEU A 104 -6.20 -7.19 15.04
N VAL A 105 -7.28 -6.49 14.68
CA VAL A 105 -7.36 -5.77 13.41
C VAL A 105 -6.29 -4.68 13.32
N GLY A 106 -6.00 -3.97 14.41
CA GLY A 106 -4.88 -3.01 14.47
C GLY A 106 -3.52 -3.68 14.23
N ARG A 107 -3.28 -4.87 14.80
CA ARG A 107 -2.06 -5.63 14.55
C ARG A 107 -1.95 -6.11 13.11
N LEU A 108 -3.05 -6.55 12.51
CA LEU A 108 -3.14 -6.93 11.10
C LEU A 108 -2.88 -5.74 10.18
N PHE A 109 -3.38 -4.54 10.51
CA PHE A 109 -3.06 -3.32 9.77
C PHE A 109 -1.57 -3.05 9.74
N TYR A 110 -0.88 -3.20 10.86
CA TYR A 110 0.57 -2.99 10.89
C TYR A 110 1.34 -4.01 10.02
N LEU A 111 0.87 -5.25 9.91
CA LEU A 111 1.45 -6.23 8.99
C LEU A 111 1.30 -5.85 7.50
N THR A 112 0.28 -5.05 7.16
CA THR A 112 0.05 -4.66 5.76
C THR A 112 1.21 -3.85 5.17
N ILE A 113 2.10 -3.28 6.01
CA ILE A 113 3.31 -2.57 5.60
C ILE A 113 4.25 -3.45 4.77
N THR A 114 4.30 -4.76 5.00
CA THR A 114 5.13 -5.68 4.21
C THR A 114 4.32 -6.69 3.39
N ARG A 115 2.99 -6.62 3.48
CA ARG A 115 2.08 -7.66 2.98
C ARG A 115 0.90 -7.07 2.21
N PRO A 116 1.12 -6.66 0.96
CA PRO A 116 0.05 -6.10 0.12
C PRO A 116 -1.08 -7.10 -0.16
N ASN A 117 -0.76 -8.39 -0.19
CA ASN A 117 -1.64 -9.50 -0.60
C ASN A 117 -2.91 -9.70 0.24
N PHE A 118 -3.01 -9.12 1.43
CA PHE A 118 -4.22 -9.22 2.27
C PHE A 118 -4.72 -7.87 2.79
N VAL A 119 -4.17 -6.74 2.29
CA VAL A 119 -4.58 -5.38 2.68
C VAL A 119 -6.10 -5.23 2.59
N TYR A 120 -6.68 -5.69 1.49
CA TYR A 120 -8.12 -5.67 1.27
C TYR A 120 -8.90 -6.37 2.39
N SER A 121 -8.48 -7.55 2.81
CA SER A 121 -9.14 -8.30 3.89
C SER A 121 -9.12 -7.54 5.21
N VAL A 122 -8.00 -6.91 5.57
CA VAL A 122 -7.90 -6.06 6.76
C VAL A 122 -8.81 -4.85 6.65
N GLN A 123 -8.84 -4.24 5.48
CA GLN A 123 -9.64 -3.06 5.22
C GLN A 123 -11.15 -3.35 5.30
N VAL A 124 -11.59 -4.55 4.94
CA VAL A 124 -12.96 -5.02 5.20
C VAL A 124 -13.23 -5.15 6.70
N LEU A 125 -12.38 -5.89 7.41
CA LEU A 125 -12.52 -6.12 8.85
C LEU A 125 -12.54 -4.81 9.66
N SER A 126 -11.79 -3.81 9.20
CA SER A 126 -11.72 -2.48 9.82
C SER A 126 -13.04 -1.72 9.87
N GLN A 127 -14.01 -2.08 9.03
CA GLN A 127 -15.33 -1.43 9.00
C GLN A 127 -16.17 -1.78 10.23
N PHE A 128 -15.84 -2.89 10.90
CA PHE A 128 -16.62 -3.44 12.00
C PHE A 128 -15.95 -3.26 13.36
N LEU A 129 -15.04 -2.29 13.49
CA LEU A 129 -14.34 -2.00 14.75
C LEU A 129 -15.28 -1.52 15.86
N ALA A 130 -16.34 -0.79 15.53
CA ALA A 130 -17.27 -0.25 16.52
C ALA A 130 -18.11 -1.35 17.18
N LYS A 131 -18.74 -2.19 16.36
CA LYS A 131 -19.69 -3.25 16.75
C LYS A 131 -19.35 -4.55 16.00
N PRO A 132 -18.27 -5.27 16.39
CA PRO A 132 -17.91 -6.53 15.75
C PRO A 132 -18.89 -7.64 16.13
N THR A 133 -19.01 -8.62 15.24
CA THR A 133 -19.88 -9.80 15.40
C THR A 133 -19.02 -11.06 15.39
N ILE A 134 -19.60 -12.19 15.77
CA ILE A 134 -18.92 -13.49 15.75
C ILE A 134 -18.41 -13.79 14.33
N SER A 135 -19.23 -13.53 13.29
CA SER A 135 -18.85 -13.72 11.89
C SER A 135 -17.64 -12.85 11.49
N HIS A 136 -17.58 -11.58 11.92
CA HIS A 136 -16.42 -10.72 11.71
C HIS A 136 -15.14 -11.29 12.33
N HIS A 137 -15.22 -11.76 13.58
CA HIS A 137 -14.08 -12.34 14.27
C HIS A 137 -13.60 -13.65 13.61
N GLN A 138 -14.52 -14.53 13.18
CA GLN A 138 -14.18 -15.76 12.47
C GLN A 138 -13.38 -15.50 11.18
N VAL A 139 -13.70 -14.42 10.49
CA VAL A 139 -12.99 -14.01 9.28
C VAL A 139 -11.60 -13.45 9.61
N ALA A 140 -11.46 -12.69 10.70
CA ALA A 140 -10.15 -12.30 11.22
C ALA A 140 -9.28 -13.54 11.56
N MET A 141 -9.86 -14.57 12.19
CA MET A 141 -9.17 -15.85 12.44
C MET A 141 -8.78 -16.57 11.16
N ARG A 142 -9.58 -16.48 10.09
CA ARG A 142 -9.20 -17.01 8.78
C ARG A 142 -7.97 -16.31 8.20
N VAL A 143 -7.90 -14.97 8.32
CA VAL A 143 -6.71 -14.21 7.90
C VAL A 143 -5.45 -14.68 8.65
N LEU A 144 -5.56 -15.00 9.94
CA LEU A 144 -4.44 -15.57 10.70
C LEU A 144 -4.00 -16.94 10.17
N ARG A 145 -4.95 -17.82 9.85
CA ARG A 145 -4.66 -19.11 9.20
C ARG A 145 -3.98 -18.94 7.85
N TYR A 146 -4.33 -17.90 7.10
CA TYR A 146 -3.65 -17.56 5.85
C TYR A 146 -2.20 -17.13 6.10
N LEU A 147 -1.98 -16.22 7.06
CA LEU A 147 -0.64 -15.75 7.43
C LEU A 147 0.27 -16.87 7.95
N LYS A 148 -0.31 -17.86 8.63
CA LYS A 148 0.42 -19.05 9.09
C LYS A 148 1.06 -19.84 7.95
N ALA A 149 0.49 -19.83 6.74
CA ALA A 149 1.06 -20.54 5.60
C ALA A 149 2.47 -20.03 5.26
N THR A 150 2.69 -18.72 5.40
CA THR A 150 3.93 -18.06 4.97
C THR A 150 4.36 -16.97 5.95
N PRO A 151 4.72 -17.25 7.22
CA PRO A 151 4.93 -16.20 8.23
C PRO A 151 6.08 -15.24 7.90
N GLY A 152 7.08 -15.67 7.12
CA GLY A 152 8.22 -14.85 6.70
C GLY A 152 8.12 -14.21 5.31
N GLN A 153 6.97 -14.31 4.64
CA GLN A 153 6.80 -13.59 3.38
C GLN A 153 6.78 -12.07 3.63
N GLY A 154 7.18 -11.29 2.63
CA GLY A 154 7.30 -9.84 2.70
C GLY A 154 7.56 -9.27 1.32
N LEU A 155 8.19 -8.10 1.27
CA LEU A 155 8.59 -7.43 0.05
C LEU A 155 10.00 -7.83 -0.35
N PHE A 156 10.23 -7.94 -1.65
CA PHE A 156 11.55 -8.17 -2.23
C PHE A 156 11.90 -7.06 -3.22
N PHE A 157 13.00 -6.38 -2.94
CA PHE A 157 13.57 -5.32 -3.77
C PHE A 157 14.79 -5.88 -4.51
N SER A 158 14.62 -6.18 -5.79
CA SER A 158 15.67 -6.78 -6.62
C SER A 158 16.83 -5.81 -6.84
N SER A 159 18.07 -6.30 -6.76
CA SER A 159 19.27 -5.55 -7.17
C SER A 159 19.37 -5.40 -8.69
N SER A 160 18.66 -6.24 -9.45
CA SER A 160 18.61 -6.21 -10.90
C SER A 160 17.20 -5.86 -11.36
N SER A 161 16.95 -4.59 -11.63
CA SER A 161 15.74 -4.11 -12.31
C SER A 161 16.00 -2.79 -13.02
N LYS A 162 15.19 -2.48 -14.03
CA LYS A 162 15.23 -1.15 -14.67
C LYS A 162 14.71 -0.11 -13.67
N PHE A 163 15.47 0.96 -13.45
CA PHE A 163 15.06 2.05 -12.57
C PHE A 163 13.99 2.92 -13.26
N GLN A 164 12.73 2.45 -13.21
CA GLN A 164 11.60 3.10 -13.86
C GLN A 164 10.36 2.98 -12.98
N LEU A 165 9.69 4.10 -12.73
CA LEU A 165 8.40 4.12 -12.05
C LEU A 165 7.27 3.64 -12.96
N LYS A 166 6.45 2.74 -12.43
CA LYS A 166 5.21 2.25 -13.04
C LYS A 166 4.11 2.28 -12.00
N ALA A 167 2.96 2.82 -12.35
CA ALA A 167 1.81 2.90 -11.47
C ALA A 167 0.61 2.21 -12.12
N PHE A 168 -0.16 1.51 -11.31
CA PHE A 168 -1.43 0.90 -11.68
C PHE A 168 -2.50 1.52 -10.80
N SER A 169 -3.55 2.03 -11.43
CA SER A 169 -4.74 2.55 -10.75
C SER A 169 -5.93 1.71 -11.15
N ASP A 170 -6.52 1.06 -10.15
CA ASP A 170 -7.74 0.27 -10.29
C ASP A 170 -8.90 0.98 -9.58
N SER A 171 -10.02 1.06 -10.28
CA SER A 171 -11.29 1.49 -9.74
C SER A 171 -12.35 0.48 -10.15
N ASP A 172 -12.64 -0.47 -9.28
CA ASP A 172 -13.62 -1.52 -9.54
C ASP A 172 -15.05 -0.98 -9.43
N TRP A 173 -15.75 -0.97 -10.57
CA TRP A 173 -17.18 -0.68 -10.68
C TRP A 173 -18.05 -1.95 -10.59
N VAL A 174 -17.57 -3.12 -11.02
CA VAL A 174 -18.40 -4.30 -11.35
C VAL A 174 -18.44 -5.38 -10.26
N GLY A 175 -17.44 -5.46 -9.38
CA GLY A 175 -17.23 -6.65 -8.54
C GLY A 175 -18.11 -6.81 -7.30
N TYR A 176 -18.63 -5.72 -6.71
CA TYR A 176 -19.39 -5.77 -5.45
C TYR A 176 -20.44 -4.66 -5.41
N ILE A 177 -21.72 -5.05 -5.41
CA ILE A 177 -22.88 -4.13 -5.37
C ILE A 177 -22.84 -3.21 -4.13
N ASP A 178 -22.23 -3.66 -3.04
CA ASP A 178 -22.25 -2.96 -1.74
C ASP A 178 -20.92 -2.28 -1.35
N THR A 179 -19.80 -2.58 -2.01
CA THR A 179 -18.48 -1.99 -1.65
C THR A 179 -17.61 -1.68 -2.88
N ARG A 180 -17.70 -0.45 -3.38
CA ARG A 180 -16.80 0.06 -4.43
C ARG A 180 -15.39 0.35 -3.88
N ARG A 181 -14.36 0.19 -4.71
CA ARG A 181 -12.94 0.28 -4.32
C ARG A 181 -12.16 1.19 -5.24
N SER A 182 -11.13 1.82 -4.68
CA SER A 182 -10.11 2.55 -5.41
C SER A 182 -8.76 2.10 -4.87
N ASP A 183 -8.02 1.37 -5.68
CA ASP A 183 -6.78 0.73 -5.29
C ASP A 183 -5.67 1.20 -6.23
N PHE A 184 -4.45 1.33 -5.71
CA PHE A 184 -3.30 1.60 -6.54
C PHE A 184 -2.09 0.82 -6.08
N GLU A 185 -1.21 0.54 -7.04
CA GLU A 185 0.07 -0.11 -6.83
C GLU A 185 1.13 0.61 -7.66
N ILE A 186 2.23 0.99 -7.02
CA ILE A 186 3.35 1.68 -7.65
C ILE A 186 4.61 0.86 -7.46
N PHE A 187 5.27 0.61 -8.58
CA PHE A 187 6.48 -0.18 -8.70
C PHE A 187 7.64 0.71 -9.12
N LEU A 188 8.80 0.45 -8.53
CA LEU A 188 10.09 0.89 -9.03
C LEU A 188 10.77 -0.31 -9.68
N GLY A 189 10.83 -0.31 -11.01
CA GLY A 189 11.24 -1.45 -11.80
C GLY A 189 10.27 -2.62 -11.69
N ASN A 190 10.66 -3.62 -10.90
CA ASN A 190 9.83 -4.80 -10.59
C ASN A 190 9.45 -4.87 -9.10
N SER A 191 9.87 -3.89 -8.30
CA SER A 191 9.67 -3.91 -6.85
C SER A 191 8.51 -3.02 -6.46
N LEU A 192 7.54 -3.54 -5.72
CA LEU A 192 6.42 -2.76 -5.20
C LEU A 192 6.92 -1.83 -4.08
N ILE A 193 6.69 -0.53 -4.23
CA ILE A 193 7.20 0.50 -3.29
C ILE A 193 6.10 1.31 -2.60
N SER A 194 4.93 1.44 -3.21
CA SER A 194 3.77 2.10 -2.61
C SER A 194 2.49 1.44 -3.10
N TRP A 195 1.53 1.25 -2.21
CA TRP A 195 0.24 0.65 -2.52
C TRP A 195 -0.82 1.15 -1.56
N LYS A 196 -2.07 1.08 -1.99
CA LYS A 196 -3.21 1.41 -1.15
C LYS A 196 -4.43 0.68 -1.65
N SER A 197 -5.21 0.15 -0.72
CA SER A 197 -6.58 -0.28 -1.00
C SER A 197 -7.52 0.61 -0.18
N LYS A 198 -8.55 1.16 -0.81
CA LYS A 198 -9.51 2.05 -0.14
C LYS A 198 -10.93 1.80 -0.62
N LYS A 199 -11.82 1.50 0.33
CA LYS A 199 -13.27 1.47 0.12
C LYS A 199 -13.76 2.89 -0.09
N GLN A 200 -14.60 3.07 -1.10
CA GLN A 200 -15.23 4.33 -1.38
C GLN A 200 -16.36 4.58 -0.37
N ALA A 201 -16.37 5.77 0.24
CA ALA A 201 -17.35 6.15 1.25
C ALA A 201 -18.76 6.34 0.68
N THR A 202 -18.89 6.55 -0.63
CA THR A 202 -20.16 6.82 -1.30
C THR A 202 -20.43 5.72 -2.31
N ILE A 203 -21.57 5.04 -2.17
CA ILE A 203 -22.10 4.15 -3.20
C ILE A 203 -22.62 5.06 -4.30
N SER A 204 -22.03 4.98 -5.50
CA SER A 204 -22.44 5.90 -6.57
C SER A 204 -23.77 5.44 -7.17
N GLN A 205 -24.77 6.30 -7.08
CA GLN A 205 -26.15 6.05 -7.49
C GLN A 205 -26.37 6.31 -8.99
N SER A 206 -25.37 6.86 -9.69
CA SER A 206 -25.40 7.11 -11.13
C SER A 206 -24.07 6.76 -11.82
N SER A 207 -24.12 6.61 -13.15
CA SER A 207 -22.94 6.44 -14.00
C SER A 207 -22.00 7.65 -13.95
N ALA A 208 -22.53 8.87 -13.80
CA ALA A 208 -21.73 10.09 -13.69
C ALA A 208 -20.93 10.14 -12.39
N GLU A 209 -21.53 9.70 -11.27
CA GLU A 209 -20.81 9.59 -10.01
C GLU A 209 -19.76 8.47 -10.06
N ALA A 210 -20.08 7.32 -10.66
CA ALA A 210 -19.11 6.23 -10.85
C ALA A 210 -17.87 6.73 -11.60
N MET A 211 -18.06 7.39 -12.75
CA MET A 211 -16.99 8.03 -13.52
C MET A 211 -16.16 9.01 -12.67
N LYS A 212 -16.81 9.82 -11.82
CA LYS A 212 -16.12 10.73 -10.90
C LYS A 212 -15.22 9.99 -9.90
N HIS A 213 -15.65 8.83 -9.40
CA HIS A 213 -14.85 8.03 -8.49
C HIS A 213 -13.66 7.38 -9.19
N GLU A 214 -13.86 6.85 -10.39
CA GLU A 214 -12.77 6.32 -11.22
C GLU A 214 -11.72 7.41 -11.49
N TYR A 215 -12.15 8.63 -11.79
CA TYR A 215 -11.24 9.76 -11.98
C TYR A 215 -10.49 10.15 -10.69
N ARG A 216 -11.16 10.14 -9.54
CA ARG A 216 -10.52 10.43 -8.24
C ARG A 216 -9.47 9.38 -7.85
N ALA A 217 -9.67 8.12 -8.21
CA ALA A 217 -8.65 7.09 -8.02
C ALA A 217 -7.38 7.40 -8.84
N LEU A 218 -7.56 7.86 -10.09
CA LEU A 218 -6.46 8.29 -10.95
C LEU A 218 -5.72 9.50 -10.37
N VAL A 219 -6.45 10.48 -9.83
CA VAL A 219 -5.89 11.68 -9.19
C VAL A 219 -5.07 11.31 -7.96
N ALA A 220 -5.61 10.45 -7.08
CA ALA A 220 -4.88 9.97 -5.91
C ALA A 220 -3.57 9.25 -6.28
N THR A 221 -3.61 8.43 -7.33
CA THR A 221 -2.42 7.74 -7.84
C THR A 221 -1.41 8.74 -8.43
N THR A 222 -1.89 9.78 -9.11
CA THR A 222 -1.03 10.83 -9.69
C THR A 222 -0.29 11.61 -8.59
N TYR A 223 -0.97 11.94 -7.49
CA TYR A 223 -0.34 12.59 -6.34
C TYR A 223 0.75 11.73 -5.71
N GLU A 224 0.50 10.43 -5.54
CA GLU A 224 1.49 9.51 -4.97
C GLU A 224 2.72 9.40 -5.89
N VAL A 225 2.51 9.31 -7.21
CA VAL A 225 3.60 9.33 -8.19
C VAL A 225 4.40 10.63 -8.12
N GLN A 226 3.72 11.77 -8.04
CA GLN A 226 4.39 13.07 -7.93
C GLN A 226 5.25 13.14 -6.66
N TRP A 227 4.71 12.70 -5.52
CA TRP A 227 5.45 12.64 -4.27
C TRP A 227 6.69 11.75 -4.38
N LEU A 228 6.57 10.57 -5.00
CA LEU A 228 7.71 9.68 -5.23
C LEU A 228 8.78 10.29 -6.13
N VAL A 229 8.38 11.01 -7.19
CA VAL A 229 9.34 11.72 -8.06
C VAL A 229 10.08 12.79 -7.27
N TYR A 230 9.41 13.55 -6.42
CA TYR A 230 10.07 14.53 -5.54
C TYR A 230 11.01 13.86 -4.53
N ALA A 231 10.60 12.75 -3.93
CA ALA A 231 11.46 11.98 -3.03
C ALA A 231 12.73 11.47 -3.75
N LEU A 232 12.61 11.05 -5.02
CA LEU A 232 13.78 10.67 -5.84
C LEU A 232 14.69 11.86 -6.15
N GLN A 233 14.12 13.03 -6.43
CA GLN A 233 14.88 14.26 -6.67
C GLN A 233 15.63 14.72 -5.41
N ASP A 234 15.01 14.65 -4.25
CA ASP A 234 15.64 14.96 -2.96
C ASP A 234 16.80 13.99 -2.65
N LEU A 235 16.67 12.74 -3.08
CA LEU A 235 17.74 11.73 -3.03
C LEU A 235 18.80 11.90 -4.13
N GLN A 236 18.69 12.95 -4.96
CA GLN A 236 19.57 13.24 -6.10
C GLN A 236 19.60 12.13 -7.15
N ILE A 237 18.51 11.36 -7.27
CA ILE A 237 18.36 10.31 -8.25
C ILE A 237 17.63 10.88 -9.47
N ASP A 238 18.32 10.90 -10.61
CA ASP A 238 17.73 11.39 -11.85
C ASP A 238 16.67 10.41 -12.40
N HIS A 239 15.47 10.92 -12.63
CA HIS A 239 14.34 10.17 -13.18
C HIS A 239 13.71 10.97 -14.32
N GLN A 240 14.37 10.97 -15.49
CA GLN A 240 13.94 11.76 -16.64
C GLN A 240 12.76 11.17 -17.42
N GLN A 241 12.43 9.90 -17.18
CA GLN A 241 11.35 9.25 -17.92
C GLN A 241 10.00 9.55 -17.26
N PRO A 242 8.92 9.81 -18.04
CA PRO A 242 7.58 9.90 -17.49
C PRO A 242 7.19 8.59 -16.80
N THR A 243 6.57 8.68 -15.64
CA THR A 243 6.01 7.51 -14.95
C THR A 243 4.87 6.93 -15.76
N THR A 244 4.93 5.64 -16.06
CA THR A 244 3.86 4.98 -16.81
C THR A 244 2.70 4.68 -15.87
N LEU A 245 1.54 5.31 -16.09
CA LEU A 245 0.33 5.15 -15.29
C LEU A 245 -0.72 4.36 -16.07
N TYR A 246 -0.96 3.13 -15.63
CA TYR A 246 -1.96 2.24 -16.20
C TYR A 246 -3.29 2.40 -15.46
N THR A 247 -4.39 2.49 -16.20
CA THR A 247 -5.75 2.52 -15.65
C THR A 247 -6.68 1.60 -16.43
N ASN A 248 -7.63 0.98 -15.72
CA ASN A 248 -8.71 0.20 -16.32
C ASN A 248 -10.01 1.01 -16.52
N SER A 249 -10.02 2.29 -16.12
CA SER A 249 -11.17 3.16 -16.31
C SER A 249 -11.24 3.67 -17.75
N LYS A 250 -12.25 3.19 -18.49
CA LYS A 250 -12.59 3.70 -19.83
C LYS A 250 -13.11 5.15 -19.77
N SER A 251 -13.65 5.56 -18.62
CA SER A 251 -14.28 6.87 -18.46
C SER A 251 -13.29 7.96 -18.07
N ALA A 252 -12.25 7.64 -17.28
CA ALA A 252 -11.24 8.60 -16.84
C ALA A 252 -10.25 8.98 -17.94
N MET A 253 -9.94 8.06 -18.85
CA MET A 253 -8.93 8.27 -19.90
C MET A 253 -9.28 9.43 -20.87
N PRO A 254 -10.50 9.52 -21.44
CA PRO A 254 -10.87 10.66 -22.29
C PRO A 254 -10.91 11.98 -21.52
N ILE A 255 -11.33 11.96 -20.25
CA ILE A 255 -11.40 13.16 -19.39
C ILE A 255 -9.99 13.70 -19.10
N ALA A 256 -9.03 12.81 -18.86
CA ALA A 256 -7.64 13.19 -18.63
C ALA A 256 -6.94 13.72 -19.89
N THR A 257 -7.33 13.25 -21.09
CA THR A 257 -6.62 13.57 -22.33
C THR A 257 -7.27 14.65 -23.20
N ASN A 258 -8.59 14.85 -23.12
CA ASN A 258 -9.31 15.82 -23.95
C ASN A 258 -9.61 17.13 -23.19
N PRO A 259 -9.10 18.30 -23.64
CA PRO A 259 -9.34 19.58 -22.97
C PRO A 259 -10.80 20.04 -23.00
N VAL A 260 -11.63 19.55 -23.93
CA VAL A 260 -13.04 19.96 -24.08
C VAL A 260 -13.83 19.57 -22.84
N GLN A 261 -14.30 20.57 -22.11
CA GLN A 261 -15.09 20.40 -20.89
C GLN A 261 -16.54 20.04 -21.24
N HIS A 262 -17.05 18.96 -20.64
CA HIS A 262 -18.48 18.66 -20.66
C HIS A 262 -19.15 19.27 -19.41
N GLU A 263 -20.39 19.78 -19.52
CA GLU A 263 -21.16 20.33 -18.38
C GLU A 263 -21.24 19.39 -17.17
N ARG A 264 -21.05 18.09 -17.38
CA ARG A 264 -21.14 17.01 -16.38
C ARG A 264 -19.91 16.88 -15.46
N THR A 265 -18.81 17.62 -15.69
CA THR A 265 -17.54 17.48 -14.92
C THR A 265 -17.18 18.67 -14.01
N LYS A 266 -18.08 19.65 -13.83
CA LYS A 266 -17.84 20.85 -12.99
C LYS A 266 -17.30 20.53 -11.59
N HIS A 267 -17.79 19.45 -10.96
CA HIS A 267 -17.40 19.06 -9.60
C HIS A 267 -16.05 18.32 -9.47
N ILE A 268 -15.33 18.10 -10.58
CA ILE A 268 -13.97 17.52 -10.61
C ILE A 268 -13.01 18.38 -11.41
N GLN A 269 -13.36 19.64 -11.68
CA GLN A 269 -12.59 20.49 -12.58
C GLN A 269 -11.14 20.67 -12.12
N ILE A 270 -10.91 20.89 -10.82
CA ILE A 270 -9.57 21.04 -10.23
C ILE A 270 -8.76 19.75 -10.42
N ASP A 271 -9.35 18.61 -10.08
CA ASP A 271 -8.77 17.28 -10.27
C ASP A 271 -8.39 17.05 -11.74
N CYS A 272 -9.26 17.47 -12.67
CA CYS A 272 -9.01 17.36 -14.10
C CYS A 272 -7.85 18.22 -14.59
N HIS A 273 -7.75 19.46 -14.10
CA HIS A 273 -6.65 20.35 -14.44
C HIS A 273 -5.32 19.79 -13.95
N LEU A 274 -5.27 19.25 -12.73
CA LEU A 274 -4.05 18.66 -12.16
C LEU A 274 -3.52 17.51 -13.02
N VAL A 275 -4.33 16.48 -13.30
CA VAL A 275 -3.86 15.31 -14.07
C VAL A 275 -3.41 15.72 -15.47
N ARG A 276 -4.10 16.69 -16.09
CA ARG A 276 -3.73 17.24 -17.40
C ARG A 276 -2.40 17.99 -17.35
N GLU A 277 -2.20 18.83 -16.35
CA GLU A 277 -0.94 19.53 -16.13
C GLU A 277 0.20 18.53 -15.98
N LYS A 278 0.02 17.46 -15.19
CA LYS A 278 1.05 16.42 -15.00
C LYS A 278 1.30 15.56 -16.25
N LEU A 279 0.34 15.45 -17.15
CA LEU A 279 0.54 14.88 -18.49
C LEU A 279 1.36 15.82 -19.39
N GLN A 280 1.08 17.13 -19.35
CA GLN A 280 1.78 18.14 -20.15
C GLN A 280 3.23 18.34 -19.69
N GLU A 281 3.47 18.33 -18.38
CA GLU A 281 4.81 18.34 -17.76
C GLU A 281 5.61 17.06 -18.05
N LYS A 282 5.00 16.04 -18.67
CA LYS A 282 5.57 14.71 -18.87
C LYS A 282 6.01 14.05 -17.56
N LEU A 283 5.32 14.34 -16.45
CA LEU A 283 5.51 13.64 -15.18
C LEU A 283 4.89 12.24 -15.26
N ILE A 284 3.71 12.13 -15.87
CA ILE A 284 3.01 10.86 -16.12
C ILE A 284 2.75 10.64 -17.61
N LYS A 285 2.65 9.36 -17.99
CA LYS A 285 2.12 8.91 -19.28
C LYS A 285 1.02 7.89 -19.04
N LEU A 286 -0.19 8.24 -19.46
CA LEU A 286 -1.39 7.44 -19.20
C LEU A 286 -1.57 6.33 -20.25
N PHE A 287 -1.92 5.12 -19.82
CA PHE A 287 -2.27 3.99 -20.68
C PHE A 287 -3.50 3.25 -20.17
N TYR A 288 -4.34 2.81 -21.10
CA TYR A 288 -5.47 1.96 -20.80
C TYR A 288 -5.07 0.48 -20.80
N ILE A 289 -5.45 -0.27 -19.76
CA ILE A 289 -5.37 -1.73 -19.72
C ILE A 289 -6.76 -2.29 -19.39
N PRO A 290 -7.32 -3.21 -20.19
CA PRO A 290 -8.57 -3.87 -19.83
C PRO A 290 -8.37 -4.77 -18.61
N SER A 291 -9.29 -4.71 -17.64
CA SER A 291 -9.34 -5.68 -16.55
C SER A 291 -9.45 -7.07 -17.16
N ARG A 292 -8.48 -7.95 -16.86
CA ARG A 292 -8.63 -9.38 -17.16
C ARG A 292 -9.60 -9.95 -16.13
N LEU A 293 -10.75 -10.42 -16.61
CA LEU A 293 -11.63 -11.32 -15.86
C LEU A 293 -10.92 -12.64 -15.58
#